data_AF-A0A1N7MQQ0-F1
#
_entry.id   AF-A0A1N7MQQ0-F1
#
_cell.length_a   1.000
_cell.length_b   1.000
_cell.length_c   1.000
_cell.angle_alpha   90.00
_cell.angle_beta   90.00
_cell.angle_gamma   90.00
#
_symmetry.space_group_name_H-M   'P 1'
#
loop_
_entity.id
_entity.type
_entity.pdbx_description
1 polymer ?
#
loop_
_entity_poly.entity_id
_entity_poly.type
_entity_poly.pdbx_seq_one_letter_code
_entity_poly.pdbx_strand_id
1 'polypeptide(L)'
;MKKLLKEIIETINEGVYFVDDKGNKIEPVEAAKKGIMIKPIDSRLNAIEALKEVGIDINDKELIKDLFKVIGLLSNEKSIKLEKSSKRKTYKPSEIKEHIDKYESSGMSKAQYARENDLNYQTFNRWFN
;
A
#
# COMPACT_ATOMS: atom_id res chain seq x y z
N MET A 1 3.41 -13.36 20.76
CA MET A 1 2.75 -12.68 19.61
C MET A 1 2.93 -11.15 19.59
N LYS A 2 2.46 -10.37 20.59
CA LYS A 2 2.60 -8.89 20.57
C LYS A 2 4.05 -8.41 20.46
N LYS A 3 4.99 -9.09 21.12
CA LYS A 3 6.44 -8.82 21.03
C LYS A 3 6.96 -9.05 19.60
N LEU A 4 6.70 -10.24 19.06
CA LEU A 4 7.05 -10.62 17.69
C LEU A 4 6.55 -9.61 16.65
N LEU A 5 5.30 -9.16 16.75
CA LEU A 5 4.75 -8.17 15.82
C LEU A 5 5.48 -6.83 15.88
N LYS A 6 5.92 -6.39 17.07
CA LYS A 6 6.75 -5.19 17.21
C LYS A 6 8.12 -5.38 16.56
N GLU A 7 8.78 -6.51 16.83
CA GLU A 7 10.09 -6.85 16.28
C GLU A 7 10.05 -6.93 14.74
N ILE A 8 8.98 -7.47 14.16
CA ILE A 8 8.75 -7.51 12.71
C ILE A 8 8.57 -6.10 12.14
N ILE A 9 7.78 -5.23 12.80
CA ILE A 9 7.58 -3.84 12.35
C ILE A 9 8.91 -3.07 12.36
N GLU A 10 9.72 -3.22 13.42
CA GLU A 10 11.05 -2.61 13.50
C GLU A 10 11.97 -3.12 12.39
N THR A 11 11.95 -4.43 12.14
CA THR A 11 12.72 -5.06 11.04
C THR A 11 12.33 -4.46 9.69
N ILE A 12 11.03 -4.33 9.39
CA ILE A 12 10.56 -3.76 8.12
C ILE A 12 10.99 -2.30 7.96
N ASN A 13 10.91 -1.50 9.03
CA ASN A 13 11.30 -0.08 9.00
C ASN A 13 12.80 0.13 8.77
N GLU A 14 13.62 -0.89 9.05
CA GLU A 14 15.05 -0.85 8.81
C GLU A 14 15.41 -0.84 7.31
N GLY A 15 14.50 -1.30 6.44
CA GLY A 15 14.66 -1.27 4.99
C GLY A 15 15.80 -2.16 4.47
N VAL A 16 16.80 -1.56 3.84
CA VAL A 16 17.95 -2.31 3.33
C VAL A 16 19.14 -2.06 4.24
N TYR A 17 19.73 -3.15 4.73
CA TYR A 17 20.97 -3.08 5.51
C TYR A 17 22.06 -3.92 4.85
N PHE A 18 23.31 -3.70 5.25
CA PHE A 18 24.47 -4.35 4.65
C PHE A 18 25.12 -5.31 5.63
N VAL A 19 25.54 -6.46 5.12
CA VAL A 19 26.26 -7.48 5.89
C VAL A 19 27.62 -7.77 5.29
N ASP A 20 28.59 -8.13 6.13
CA ASP A 20 29.90 -8.63 5.73
C ASP A 20 29.83 -10.09 5.22
N ASP A 21 30.98 -10.66 4.87
CA ASP A 21 31.13 -12.05 4.45
C ASP A 21 30.72 -13.08 5.53
N LYS A 22 30.66 -12.66 6.79
CA LYS A 22 30.29 -13.46 7.96
C LYS A 22 28.83 -13.28 8.37
N GLY A 23 28.08 -12.42 7.67
CA GLY A 23 26.68 -12.11 7.99
C GLY A 23 26.50 -11.05 9.07
N ASN A 24 27.56 -10.40 9.55
CA ASN A 24 27.45 -9.32 10.52
C ASN A 24 27.02 -8.03 9.83
N LYS A 25 26.07 -7.33 10.44
CA LYS A 25 25.63 -6.03 9.97
C LYS A 25 26.76 -5.00 10.10
N ILE A 26 27.01 -4.25 9.03
CA ILE A 26 28.06 -3.23 8.97
C ILE A 26 27.61 -2.04 8.12
N GLU A 27 28.02 -0.83 8.50
CA GLU A 27 27.78 0.35 7.67
C GLU A 27 28.69 0.36 6.43
N PRO A 28 28.19 0.77 5.25
CA PRO A 28 28.99 0.83 4.03
C PRO A 28 30.28 1.64 4.16
N VAL A 29 30.22 2.74 4.90
CA VAL A 29 31.37 3.64 5.11
C VAL A 29 32.46 2.96 5.94
N GLU A 30 32.08 2.21 6.97
CA GLU A 30 33.03 1.45 7.78
C GLU A 30 33.62 0.28 7.01
N ALA A 31 32.80 -0.42 6.23
CA ALA A 31 33.25 -1.53 5.40
C ALA A 31 34.27 -1.07 4.34
N ALA A 32 34.01 0.08 3.70
CA ALA A 32 34.93 0.68 2.74
C ALA A 32 36.29 1.02 3.37
N LYS A 33 36.29 1.59 4.59
CA LYS A 33 37.53 1.90 5.33
C LYS A 33 38.32 0.65 5.70
N LYS A 34 37.63 -0.46 5.98
CA LYS A 34 38.23 -1.74 6.38
C LYS A 34 38.52 -2.67 5.18
N GLY A 35 38.18 -2.26 3.95
CA GLY A 35 38.30 -3.09 2.76
C GLY A 35 37.41 -4.35 2.79
N ILE A 36 36.31 -4.31 3.54
CA ILE A 36 35.37 -5.44 3.70
C ILE A 36 34.34 -5.39 2.58
N MET A 37 34.15 -6.51 1.91
CA MET A 37 33.08 -6.67 0.92
C MET A 37 31.74 -6.81 1.62
N ILE A 38 30.75 -6.04 1.18
CA ILE A 38 29.40 -6.05 1.76
C ILE A 38 28.36 -6.51 0.76
N LYS A 39 27.28 -7.09 1.28
CA LYS A 39 26.08 -7.47 0.51
C LYS A 39 24.84 -6.77 1.08
N PRO A 40 23.97 -6.19 0.22
CA PRO A 40 22.70 -5.65 0.67
C PRO A 40 21.72 -6.78 1.00
N ILE A 41 20.98 -6.61 2.09
CA ILE A 41 19.90 -7.50 2.53
C ILE A 41 18.63 -6.66 2.67
N ASP A 42 17.54 -7.15 2.06
CA ASP A 42 16.21 -6.55 2.22
C ASP A 42 15.55 -7.13 3.48
N SER A 43 15.38 -6.29 4.50
CA SER A 43 14.83 -6.71 5.79
C SER A 43 13.40 -7.25 5.70
N ARG A 44 12.68 -6.93 4.62
CA ARG A 44 11.33 -7.46 4.37
C ARG A 44 11.34 -8.97 4.16
N LEU A 45 12.41 -9.52 3.60
CA LEU A 45 12.52 -10.97 3.41
C LEU A 45 12.59 -11.69 4.76
N ASN A 46 13.40 -11.18 5.68
CA ASN A 46 13.50 -11.73 7.04
C ASN A 46 12.18 -11.61 7.80
N ALA A 47 11.47 -10.49 7.64
CA ALA A 47 10.15 -10.29 8.23
C ALA A 47 9.12 -11.32 7.70
N ILE A 48 9.19 -11.66 6.41
CA ILE A 48 8.34 -12.70 5.80
C ILE A 48 8.68 -14.08 6.36
N GLU A 49 9.98 -14.40 6.50
CA GLU A 49 10.41 -15.67 7.08
C GLU A 49 9.94 -15.81 8.53
N ALA A 50 10.12 -14.77 9.35
CA ALA A 50 9.67 -14.76 10.74
C ALA A 50 8.14 -14.94 10.88
N LEU A 51 7.34 -14.38 9.95
CA LEU A 51 5.90 -14.61 9.90
C LEU A 51 5.56 -16.06 9.51
N LYS A 52 6.29 -16.64 8.55
CA LYS A 52 6.11 -18.03 8.14
C LYS A 52 6.42 -19.02 9.27
N GLU A 53 7.44 -18.76 10.09
CA GLU A 53 7.78 -19.61 11.24
C GLU A 53 6.64 -19.72 12.26
N VAL A 54 5.80 -18.68 12.37
CA VAL A 54 4.59 -18.69 13.22
C VAL A 54 3.32 -19.12 12.48
N GLY A 55 3.46 -19.67 11.28
CA GLY A 55 2.35 -20.17 10.47
C GLY A 55 1.56 -19.08 9.74
N ILE A 56 2.11 -17.87 9.60
CA ILE A 56 1.48 -16.77 8.86
C ILE A 56 2.21 -16.62 7.52
N ASP A 57 1.71 -17.28 6.47
CA ASP A 57 2.18 -17.01 5.10
C ASP A 57 1.38 -15.85 4.50
N ILE A 58 2.06 -14.73 4.25
CA ILE A 58 1.45 -13.54 3.64
C ILE A 58 0.97 -13.77 2.19
N ASN A 59 1.44 -14.86 1.54
CA ASN A 59 1.00 -15.23 0.18
C ASN A 59 -0.26 -16.09 0.19
N ASP A 60 -0.63 -16.66 1.34
CA ASP A 60 -1.88 -17.39 1.51
C ASP A 60 -3.04 -16.40 1.68
N LYS A 61 -3.72 -16.14 0.56
CA LYS A 61 -4.83 -15.18 0.52
C LYS A 61 -6.03 -15.63 1.35
N GLU A 62 -6.25 -16.94 1.51
CA GLU A 62 -7.36 -17.46 2.30
C GLU A 62 -7.08 -17.28 3.79
N LEU A 63 -5.88 -17.65 4.24
CA LEU A 63 -5.42 -17.42 5.60
C LEU A 63 -5.53 -15.95 6.00
N ILE A 64 -5.03 -15.04 5.15
CA ILE A 64 -5.06 -13.60 5.43
C ILE A 64 -6.51 -13.08 5.51
N LYS A 65 -7.38 -13.54 4.60
CA LYS A 65 -8.81 -13.18 4.61
C LYS A 65 -9.50 -13.65 5.90
N ASP A 66 -9.25 -14.89 6.32
CA ASP A 66 -9.84 -15.44 7.53
C ASP A 66 -9.28 -14.77 8.79
N LEU A 67 -7.98 -14.45 8.82
CA LEU A 67 -7.37 -13.68 9.91
C LEU A 67 -8.05 -12.31 10.07
N PHE A 68 -8.24 -11.56 8.98
CA PHE A 68 -8.96 -10.28 9.02
C PHE A 68 -10.42 -10.45 9.47
N LYS A 69 -11.09 -11.52 9.06
CA LYS A 69 -12.46 -11.82 9.49
C LYS A 69 -12.51 -12.10 10.99
N VAL A 70 -11.59 -12.89 11.54
CA VAL A 70 -11.50 -13.19 12.97
C VAL A 70 -11.26 -11.92 13.78
N ILE A 71 -10.29 -11.09 13.40
CA ILE A 71 -10.02 -9.84 14.12
C ILE A 71 -11.26 -8.94 14.08
N GLY A 72 -11.96 -8.84 12.94
CA GLY A 72 -13.18 -8.04 12.83
C GLY A 72 -14.32 -8.54 13.73
N LEU A 73 -14.54 -9.86 13.78
CA LEU A 73 -15.53 -10.48 14.66
C LEU A 73 -15.21 -10.23 16.15
N LEU A 74 -13.93 -10.32 16.53
CA LEU A 74 -13.49 -10.15 17.92
C LEU A 74 -13.46 -8.68 18.38
N SER A 75 -13.10 -7.75 17.50
CA SER A 75 -13.09 -6.31 17.80
C SER A 75 -14.49 -5.68 17.85
N ASN A 76 -15.56 -6.45 17.58
CA ASN A 76 -16.93 -5.97 17.38
C ASN A 76 -17.04 -4.83 16.34
N GLU A 77 -16.03 -4.71 15.48
CA GLU A 77 -15.99 -3.79 14.36
C GLU A 77 -16.60 -4.52 13.17
N LYS A 78 -17.76 -4.07 12.70
CA LYS A 78 -18.48 -4.65 11.54
C LYS A 78 -17.66 -4.69 10.23
N SER A 79 -16.48 -4.09 10.23
CA SER A 79 -15.49 -4.19 9.15
C SER A 79 -14.16 -3.64 9.64
N ILE A 80 -13.13 -4.48 9.77
CA ILE A 80 -11.76 -3.99 9.57
C ILE A 80 -11.71 -3.61 8.11
N LYS A 81 -11.93 -2.33 7.83
CA LYS A 81 -11.66 -1.79 6.51
C LYS A 81 -10.15 -1.86 6.39
N LEU A 82 -9.64 -2.93 5.77
CA LEU A 82 -8.46 -2.80 4.91
C LEU A 82 -8.71 -1.53 4.11
N GLU A 83 -7.96 -0.46 4.38
CA GLU A 83 -8.10 0.79 3.65
C GLU A 83 -8.06 0.40 2.18
N LYS A 84 -9.24 0.42 1.55
CA LYS A 84 -9.35 0.14 0.13
C LYS A 84 -8.53 1.26 -0.47
N SER A 85 -7.32 0.94 -0.94
CA SER A 85 -6.61 1.72 -1.95
C SER A 85 -7.68 2.34 -2.82
N SER A 86 -7.81 3.66 -2.71
CA SER A 86 -8.97 4.41 -3.19
C SER A 86 -9.25 3.94 -4.60
N LYS A 87 -10.29 3.10 -4.76
CA LYS A 87 -10.61 2.53 -6.07
C LYS A 87 -10.94 3.73 -6.93
N ARG A 88 -10.03 4.09 -7.84
CA ARG A 88 -10.27 5.14 -8.84
C ARG A 88 -11.66 4.87 -9.41
N LYS A 89 -12.58 5.81 -9.24
CA LYS A 89 -13.92 5.72 -9.80
C LYS A 89 -13.75 5.68 -11.32
N THR A 90 -13.97 4.51 -11.92
CA THR A 90 -13.95 4.34 -13.37
C THR A 90 -15.33 4.67 -13.90
N TYR A 91 -15.42 5.67 -14.77
CA TYR A 91 -16.67 6.07 -15.42
C TYR A 91 -16.84 5.27 -16.71
N LYS A 92 -18.05 4.76 -16.96
CA LYS A 92 -18.39 4.15 -18.25
C LYS A 92 -18.52 5.23 -19.33
N PRO A 93 -18.34 4.90 -20.62
CA PRO A 93 -18.51 5.86 -21.71
C PRO A 93 -19.88 6.58 -21.70
N SER A 94 -20.95 5.87 -21.34
CA SER A 94 -22.29 6.46 -21.22
C SER A 94 -22.40 7.52 -20.12
N GLU A 95 -21.75 7.30 -18.97
CA GLU A 95 -21.74 8.26 -17.85
C GLU A 95 -20.91 9.49 -18.20
N ILE A 96 -19.78 9.30 -18.90
CA ILE A 96 -18.95 10.41 -19.39
C ILE A 96 -19.76 11.29 -20.34
N LYS A 97 -20.47 10.68 -21.30
CA LYS A 97 -21.31 11.41 -22.26
C LYS A 97 -22.41 12.20 -21.56
N GLU A 98 -23.11 11.58 -20.61
CA GLU A 98 -24.17 12.27 -19.86
C GLU A 98 -23.64 13.49 -19.10
N HIS A 99 -22.45 13.40 -18.49
CA HIS A 99 -21.81 14.52 -17.82
C HIS A 99 -21.37 15.62 -18.78
N ILE A 100 -20.90 15.27 -19.99
CA ILE A 100 -20.55 16.25 -21.03
C ILE A 100 -21.81 16.98 -21.51
N ASP A 101 -22.87 16.26 -21.86
CA ASP A 101 -24.12 16.85 -22.36
C ASP A 101 -24.75 17.79 -21.31
N LYS A 102 -24.75 17.37 -20.03
CA LYS A 102 -25.19 18.19 -18.90
C LYS A 102 -24.30 19.42 -18.70
N TYR A 103 -22.99 19.28 -18.86
CA TYR A 103 -22.05 20.39 -18.75
C TYR A 103 -22.28 21.44 -19.85
N GLU A 104 -22.38 21.00 -21.11
CA GLU A 104 -22.63 21.90 -22.25
C GLU A 104 -23.94 22.67 -22.10
N SER A 105 -24.96 22.02 -21.53
CA SER A 105 -26.27 22.64 -21.26
C SER A 105 -26.29 23.52 -20.01
N SER A 106 -25.31 23.39 -19.11
CA SER A 106 -25.31 24.09 -17.81
C SER A 106 -24.82 25.54 -17.90
N GLY A 107 -24.01 25.88 -18.91
CA GLY A 107 -23.35 27.17 -19.00
C GLY A 107 -22.29 27.42 -17.90
N MET A 108 -21.96 26.41 -17.10
CA MET A 108 -21.01 26.53 -15.99
C MET A 108 -19.55 26.48 -16.48
N SER A 109 -18.63 26.93 -15.62
CA SER A 109 -17.20 26.62 -15.82
C SER A 109 -16.94 25.14 -15.50
N LYS A 110 -15.94 24.53 -16.14
CA LYS A 110 -15.57 23.12 -15.88
C LYS A 110 -15.27 22.84 -14.41
N ALA A 111 -14.65 23.80 -13.72
CA ALA A 111 -14.32 23.69 -12.30
C ALA A 111 -15.58 23.70 -11.42
N GLN A 112 -16.55 24.56 -11.74
CA GLN A 112 -17.82 24.63 -11.03
C GLN A 112 -18.64 23.35 -11.24
N TYR A 113 -18.79 22.91 -12.48
CA TYR A 113 -19.52 21.69 -12.80
C TYR A 113 -18.93 20.46 -12.11
N ALA A 114 -17.59 20.33 -12.13
CA ALA A 114 -16.91 19.21 -11.48
C ALA A 114 -17.13 19.20 -9.95
N ARG A 115 -17.12 20.38 -9.32
CA ARG A 115 -17.36 20.51 -7.88
C ARG A 115 -18.79 20.16 -7.50
N GLU A 116 -19.77 20.62 -8.26
CA GLU A 116 -21.20 20.38 -7.98
C GLU A 116 -21.60 18.91 -8.19
N ASN A 117 -20.91 18.19 -9.08
CA ASN A 117 -21.22 16.80 -9.43
C ASN A 117 -20.27 15.78 -8.77
N ASP A 118 -19.45 16.19 -7.80
CA ASP A 118 -18.45 15.33 -7.12
C ASP A 118 -17.53 14.59 -8.11
N LEU A 119 -17.09 15.32 -9.14
CA LEU A 119 -16.13 14.87 -10.12
C LEU A 119 -14.76 15.45 -9.79
N ASN A 120 -13.71 14.63 -9.93
CA ASN A 120 -12.36 15.15 -9.92
C ASN A 120 -12.13 16.02 -11.16
N TYR A 121 -11.79 17.30 -10.96
CA TYR A 121 -11.59 18.27 -12.05
C TYR A 121 -10.58 17.80 -13.11
N GLN A 122 -9.47 17.19 -12.71
CA GLN A 122 -8.46 16.71 -13.66
C GLN A 122 -8.99 15.55 -14.51
N THR A 123 -9.83 14.69 -13.91
CA THR A 123 -10.47 13.59 -14.64
C THR A 123 -11.51 14.13 -15.62
N PHE A 124 -12.36 15.06 -15.17
CA PHE A 124 -13.38 15.69 -16.00
C PHE A 124 -12.76 16.49 -17.16
N ASN A 125 -11.71 17.27 -16.91
CA ASN A 125 -11.06 18.08 -17.95
C ASN A 125 -10.43 17.22 -19.06
N ARG A 126 -9.97 16.00 -18.74
CA ARG A 126 -9.43 15.04 -19.73
C ARG A 126 -10.48 14.48 -20.68
N TRP A 127 -11.78 14.61 -20.39
CA TRP A 127 -12.84 14.14 -21.29
C TRP A 127 -13.08 15.09 -22.48
N PHE A 128 -12.51 16.29 -22.46
CA PHE A 128 -12.65 17.32 -23.49
C PHE A 128 -11.38 17.53 -24.34
N ASN A 129 -10.34 16.70 -24.13
CA ASN A 129 -9.10 16.68 -24.91
C ASN A 129 -9.07 15.41 -25.76
#